data_AF-A0A368JSA2-F1
#
_entry.id   AF-A0A368JSA2-F1
#
_cell.length_a   1.000
_cell.length_b   1.000
_cell.length_c   1.000
_cell.angle_alpha   90.00
_cell.angle_beta   90.00
_cell.angle_gamma   90.00
#
_symmetry.space_group_name_H-M   'P 1'
#
loop_
_entity.id
_entity.type
_entity.pdbx_description
1 polymer ?
#
loop_
_entity_poly.entity_id
_entity_poly.type
_entity_poly.pdbx_seq_one_letter_code
_entity_poly.pdbx_strand_id
1 'polypeptide(L)'
;MVSDSGQTTGPVAELEKQVLAVHDSLMLQMNDLMRMQEEVSVKVEKSVTPSREKGEQVLRQLKEADEVMMDWMHQYKGDTLKQLDQEKALDYLKIQQGKVSNLNRLMRRSLTDAENYLKE
;
A
#
# COMPACT_ATOMS: atom_id res chain seq x y z
N MET A 1 9.03 -1.80 42.93
CA MET A 1 9.52 -2.23 41.61
C MET A 1 8.31 -2.28 40.70
N VAL A 2 8.09 -1.24 39.90
CA VAL A 2 7.02 -1.25 38.90
C VAL A 2 7.62 -1.92 37.67
N SER A 3 7.03 -3.05 37.29
CA SER A 3 7.38 -3.77 36.07
C SER A 3 7.24 -2.82 34.88
N ASP A 4 8.38 -2.52 34.26
CA ASP A 4 8.47 -1.75 33.04
C ASP A 4 7.85 -2.56 31.90
N SER A 5 6.58 -2.27 31.63
CA SER A 5 5.80 -2.86 30.55
C SER A 5 6.28 -2.30 29.21
N GLY A 6 7.47 -2.72 28.77
CA GLY A 6 7.90 -2.91 27.37
C GLY A 6 7.36 -1.94 26.31
N GLN A 7 7.30 -0.63 26.60
CA GLN A 7 7.10 0.38 25.57
C GLN A 7 8.43 0.61 24.88
N THR A 8 8.59 0.02 23.70
CA THR A 8 9.68 0.29 22.76
C THR A 8 9.70 1.79 22.46
N THR A 9 10.48 2.54 23.23
CA THR A 9 10.71 3.97 23.03
C THR A 9 12.09 4.14 22.40
N GLY A 10 12.18 4.85 21.28
CA GLY A 10 13.44 5.07 20.58
C GLY A 10 13.30 5.22 19.06
N PRO A 11 14.40 5.52 18.35
CA PRO A 11 14.37 5.84 16.91
C PRO A 11 13.77 4.73 16.03
N VAL A 12 14.03 3.47 16.37
CA VAL A 12 13.49 2.30 15.63
C VAL A 12 11.97 2.24 15.76
N ALA A 13 11.44 2.38 16.97
CA ALA A 13 10.00 2.31 17.22
C ALA A 13 9.24 3.46 16.58
N GLU A 14 9.82 4.67 16.59
CA GLU A 14 9.23 5.83 15.93
C GLU A 14 9.18 5.65 14.40
N LEU A 15 10.26 5.16 13.79
CA LEU A 15 10.27 4.91 12.36
C LEU A 15 9.35 3.75 11.95
N GLU A 16 9.31 2.67 12.73
CA GLU A 16 8.36 1.57 12.52
C GLU A 16 6.91 2.08 12.57
N LYS A 17 6.58 2.89 13.57
CA LYS A 17 5.25 3.52 13.68
C LYS A 17 4.91 4.34 12.44
N GLN A 18 5.85 5.10 11.89
CA GLN A 18 5.62 5.88 10.65
C GLN A 18 5.39 4.97 9.44
N VAL A 19 6.14 3.88 9.30
CA VAL A 19 5.93 2.89 8.23
C VAL A 19 4.54 2.26 8.35
N LEU A 20 4.16 1.82 9.55
CA LEU A 20 2.88 1.17 9.80
C LEU A 20 1.70 2.14 9.66
N ALA A 21 1.86 3.42 10.02
CA ALA A 21 0.82 4.42 9.82
C ALA A 21 0.48 4.62 8.32
N VAL A 22 1.49 4.56 7.44
CA VAL A 22 1.24 4.61 5.99
C VAL A 22 0.54 3.34 5.52
N HIS A 23 0.96 2.17 6.00
CA HIS A 23 0.28 0.90 5.72
C HIS A 23 -1.21 0.95 6.14
N ASP A 24 -1.50 1.39 7.36
CA ASP A 24 -2.87 1.43 7.89
C ASP A 24 -3.74 2.39 7.06
N SER A 25 -3.18 3.53 6.65
CA SER A 25 -3.85 4.45 5.72
C SER A 25 -4.16 3.80 4.37
N LEU A 26 -3.27 2.95 3.86
CA LEU A 26 -3.50 2.22 2.60
C LEU A 26 -4.57 1.15 2.75
N MET A 27 -4.61 0.46 3.90
CA MET A 27 -5.65 -0.53 4.19
C MET A 27 -7.06 0.06 4.16
N LEU A 28 -7.23 1.32 4.58
CA LEU A 28 -8.52 2.02 4.47
C LEU A 28 -8.94 2.25 3.00
N GLN A 29 -7.97 2.39 2.09
CA GLN A 29 -8.22 2.62 0.67
C GLN A 29 -8.42 1.32 -0.13
N MET A 30 -8.05 0.15 0.43
CA MET A 30 -8.19 -1.14 -0.25
C MET A 30 -9.64 -1.48 -0.59
N ASN A 31 -10.59 -1.08 0.25
CA ASN A 31 -12.02 -1.29 -0.04
C ASN A 31 -12.46 -0.49 -1.28
N ASP A 32 -12.01 0.76 -1.41
CA ASP A 32 -12.28 1.57 -2.60
C ASP A 32 -11.57 1.02 -3.83
N LEU A 33 -10.35 0.51 -3.68
CA LEU A 33 -9.61 -0.14 -4.77
C LEU A 33 -10.39 -1.33 -5.33
N MET A 34 -10.83 -2.26 -4.47
CA MET A 34 -11.59 -3.45 -4.89
C MET A 34 -12.92 -3.06 -5.55
N ARG A 35 -13.66 -2.10 -4.96
CA ARG A 35 -14.90 -1.60 -5.55
C ARG A 35 -14.67 -1.00 -6.94
N MET A 36 -13.65 -0.15 -7.09
CA MET A 36 -13.32 0.47 -8.38
C MET A 36 -12.84 -0.57 -9.39
N GLN A 37 -12.12 -1.62 -9.00
CA GLN A 37 -11.78 -2.73 -9.90
C GLN A 37 -13.03 -3.37 -10.50
N GLU A 38 -14.06 -3.64 -9.69
CA GLU A 38 -15.33 -4.19 -10.15
C GLU A 38 -16.06 -3.22 -11.09
N GLU A 39 -16.22 -1.96 -10.69
CA GLU A 39 -16.90 -0.93 -11.49
C GLU A 39 -16.21 -0.71 -12.85
N VAL A 40 -14.88 -0.62 -12.86
CA VAL A 40 -14.09 -0.46 -14.08
C VAL A 40 -14.24 -1.69 -14.97
N SER A 41 -14.24 -2.91 -14.41
CA SER A 41 -14.41 -4.16 -15.15
C SER A 41 -15.76 -4.18 -15.88
N VAL A 42 -16.84 -3.86 -15.17
CA VAL A 42 -18.19 -3.78 -15.75
C VAL A 42 -18.26 -2.73 -16.86
N LYS A 43 -17.59 -1.58 -16.72
CA LYS A 43 -17.55 -0.55 -17.76
C LYS A 43 -16.73 -1.00 -18.98
N VAL A 44 -15.60 -1.67 -18.78
CA VAL A 44 -14.76 -2.23 -19.85
C VAL A 44 -15.54 -3.22 -20.72
N GLU A 45 -16.34 -4.10 -20.11
CA GLU A 45 -17.15 -5.09 -20.83
C GLU A 45 -18.15 -4.45 -21.80
N LYS A 46 -18.68 -3.27 -21.44
CA LYS A 46 -19.67 -2.51 -22.23
C LYS A 46 -19.04 -1.52 -23.20
N SER A 47 -17.72 -1.32 -23.13
CA SER A 47 -17.01 -0.30 -23.89
C SER A 47 -16.44 -0.83 -25.20
N VAL A 48 -16.31 0.07 -26.18
CA VAL A 48 -15.62 -0.17 -27.45
C VAL A 48 -14.27 0.57 -27.47
N THR A 49 -13.39 0.19 -28.38
CA THR A 49 -12.12 0.90 -28.62
C THR A 49 -12.38 2.36 -28.99
N PRO A 50 -11.62 3.35 -28.45
CA PRO A 50 -10.44 3.21 -27.59
C PRO A 50 -10.73 3.17 -26.08
N SER A 51 -11.98 3.43 -25.66
CA SER A 51 -12.36 3.46 -24.23
C SER A 51 -12.05 2.15 -23.52
N ARG A 52 -12.31 1.02 -24.19
CA ARG A 52 -12.00 -0.32 -23.67
C ARG A 52 -10.52 -0.49 -23.28
N GLU A 53 -9.60 -0.09 -24.16
CA GLU A 53 -8.16 -0.24 -23.95
C GLU A 53 -7.67 0.60 -22.76
N LYS A 54 -8.24 1.81 -22.62
CA LYS A 54 -7.99 2.67 -21.46
C LYS A 54 -8.47 2.02 -20.17
N GLY A 55 -9.68 1.47 -20.15
CA GLY A 55 -10.20 0.78 -18.98
C GLY A 55 -9.41 -0.48 -18.62
N GLU A 56 -8.93 -1.24 -19.60
CA GLU A 56 -8.03 -2.38 -19.36
C GLU A 56 -6.70 -1.95 -18.75
N GLN A 57 -6.16 -0.80 -19.16
CA GLN A 57 -4.97 -0.22 -18.54
C GLN A 57 -5.23 0.17 -17.08
N VAL A 58 -6.36 0.82 -16.81
CA VAL A 58 -6.78 1.17 -15.44
C VAL A 58 -6.92 -0.08 -14.57
N LEU A 59 -7.54 -1.15 -15.08
CA LEU A 59 -7.65 -2.42 -14.35
C LEU A 59 -6.28 -3.00 -13.99
N ARG A 60 -5.31 -2.96 -14.90
CA ARG A 60 -3.95 -3.44 -14.61
C ARG A 60 -3.31 -2.64 -13.49
N GLN A 61 -3.45 -1.31 -13.49
CA GLN A 61 -2.90 -0.44 -12.45
C GLN A 61 -3.54 -0.66 -11.08
N LEU A 62 -4.85 -0.91 -11.06
CA LEU A 62 -5.56 -1.23 -9.82
C LEU A 62 -5.11 -2.60 -9.27
N LYS A 63 -4.93 -3.60 -10.12
CA LYS A 63 -4.44 -4.93 -9.72
C LYS A 63 -3.00 -4.90 -9.23
N GLU A 64 -2.14 -4.16 -9.92
CA GLU A 64 -0.74 -3.96 -9.49
C GLU A 64 -0.67 -3.32 -8.10
N ALA A 65 -1.52 -2.33 -7.81
CA ALA A 65 -1.57 -1.71 -6.48
C ALA A 65 -1.98 -2.70 -5.37
N ASP A 66 -2.94 -3.59 -5.66
CA ASP A 66 -3.37 -4.66 -4.74
C ASP A 66 -2.24 -5.66 -4.50
N GLU A 67 -1.65 -6.19 -5.58
CA GLU A 67 -0.56 -7.16 -5.52
C GLU A 67 0.65 -6.62 -4.75
N VAL A 68 1.07 -5.38 -5.02
CA VAL A 68 2.21 -4.77 -4.32
C VAL A 68 1.94 -4.57 -2.82
N MET A 69 0.70 -4.25 -2.44
CA MET A 69 0.31 -4.17 -1.02
C MET A 69 0.39 -5.55 -0.35
N MET A 70 -0.18 -6.57 -0.98
CA MET A 70 -0.16 -7.93 -0.47
C MET A 70 1.27 -8.46 -0.36
N ASP A 71 2.09 -8.28 -1.40
CA ASP A 71 3.50 -8.66 -1.40
C ASP A 71 4.28 -7.96 -0.29
N TRP A 72 4.04 -6.67 -0.08
CA TRP A 72 4.68 -5.93 1.01
C TRP A 72 4.31 -6.52 2.37
N MET A 73 3.03 -6.82 2.62
CA MET A 73 2.59 -7.43 3.89
C MET A 73 3.21 -8.81 4.11
N HIS A 74 3.32 -9.64 3.08
CA HIS A 74 3.96 -10.96 3.18
C HIS A 74 5.47 -10.86 3.46
N GLN A 75 6.12 -9.84 2.89
CA GLN A 75 7.56 -9.62 3.01
C GLN A 75 7.98 -8.82 4.24
N TYR A 76 7.07 -8.04 4.85
CA TYR A 76 7.37 -7.28 6.06
C TYR A 76 7.67 -8.23 7.23
N LYS A 77 8.74 -7.94 7.99
CA LYS A 77 9.28 -8.76 9.08
C LYS A 77 9.51 -7.92 10.33
N GLY A 78 8.47 -7.20 10.77
CA GLY A 78 8.55 -6.32 11.96
C GLY A 78 8.91 -7.06 13.25
N ASP A 79 8.53 -8.33 13.38
CA ASP A 79 8.89 -9.21 14.50
C ASP A 79 10.41 -9.42 14.64
N THR A 80 11.16 -9.36 13.53
CA THR A 80 12.62 -9.51 13.53
C THR A 80 13.36 -8.27 14.03
N LEU A 81 12.72 -7.09 14.13
CA LEU A 81 13.37 -5.85 14.55
C LEU A 81 13.98 -5.94 15.95
N LYS A 82 13.38 -6.71 16.85
CA LYS A 82 13.88 -6.93 18.22
C LYS A 82 15.17 -7.75 18.27
N GLN A 83 15.53 -8.41 17.18
CA GLN A 83 16.73 -9.26 17.05
C GLN A 83 17.88 -8.53 16.36
N LEU A 84 17.62 -7.35 15.77
CA LEU A 84 18.60 -6.53 15.08
C LEU A 84 19.21 -5.50 16.04
N ASP A 85 20.46 -5.12 15.77
CA ASP A 85 21.00 -3.89 16.35
C ASP A 85 20.27 -2.66 15.77
N GLN A 86 20.41 -1.52 16.47
CA GLN A 86 19.68 -0.31 16.12
C GLN A 86 19.95 0.16 14.68
N GLU A 87 21.21 0.08 14.22
CA GLU A 87 21.60 0.54 12.88
C GLU A 87 20.93 -0.29 11.80
N LYS A 88 21.02 -1.64 11.89
CA LYS A 88 20.36 -2.54 10.94
C LYS A 88 18.85 -2.44 10.97
N ALA A 89 18.26 -2.27 12.15
CA ALA A 89 16.82 -2.08 12.29
C ALA A 89 16.36 -0.79 11.58
N LEU A 90 17.08 0.32 11.77
CA LEU A 90 16.79 1.59 11.11
C LEU A 90 16.95 1.49 9.60
N ASP A 91 18.00 0.84 9.09
CA ASP A 91 18.22 0.71 7.66
C ASP A 91 17.17 -0.18 6.99
N TYR A 92 16.79 -1.28 7.63
CA TYR A 92 15.64 -2.09 7.19
C TYR A 92 14.37 -1.22 7.11
N LEU A 93 14.05 -0.47 8.16
CA LEU A 93 12.85 0.35 8.21
C LEU A 93 12.85 1.49 7.19
N LYS A 94 13.99 2.11 6.89
CA LYS A 94 14.09 3.12 5.80
C LYS A 94 13.77 2.50 4.44
N ILE A 95 14.22 1.27 4.19
CA ILE A 95 13.87 0.54 2.96
C ILE A 95 12.37 0.28 2.91
N GLN A 96 11.76 -0.17 4.02
CA GLN A 96 10.32 -0.39 4.10
C GLN A 96 9.52 0.91 3.93
N GLN A 97 9.98 2.01 4.52
CA GLN A 97 9.39 3.34 4.36
C GLN A 97 9.36 3.77 2.89
N GLY A 98 10.45 3.54 2.16
CA GLY A 98 10.51 3.79 0.72
C GLY A 98 9.50 2.94 -0.06
N LYS A 99 9.37 1.65 0.27
CA LYS A 99 8.39 0.74 -0.34
C LYS A 99 6.95 1.21 -0.13
N VAL A 100 6.54 1.44 1.13
CA VAL A 100 5.15 1.88 1.43
C VAL A 100 4.85 3.27 0.87
N SER A 101 5.84 4.16 0.78
CA SER A 101 5.67 5.48 0.15
C SER A 101 5.44 5.37 -1.36
N ASN A 102 6.16 4.47 -2.03
CA ASN A 102 5.96 4.21 -3.46
C ASN A 102 4.61 3.56 -3.72
N LEU A 103 4.22 2.58 -2.89
CA LEU A 103 2.90 1.96 -2.94
C LEU A 103 1.78 3.00 -2.74
N ASN A 104 1.92 3.92 -1.79
CA ASN A 104 0.94 4.99 -1.58
C ASN A 104 0.78 5.88 -2.83
N ARG A 105 1.87 6.22 -3.51
CA ARG A 105 1.80 6.97 -4.77
C ARG A 105 1.10 6.15 -5.87
N LEU A 106 1.40 4.85 -5.98
CA LEU A 106 0.76 3.96 -6.93
C LEU A 106 -0.75 3.88 -6.66
N MET A 107 -1.15 3.57 -5.42
CA MET A 107 -2.54 3.50 -4.99
C MET A 107 -3.33 4.76 -5.35
N ARG A 108 -2.83 5.94 -4.96
CA ARG A 108 -3.50 7.22 -5.24
C ARG A 108 -3.66 7.47 -6.73
N ARG A 109 -2.65 7.13 -7.53
CA ARG A 109 -2.72 7.26 -8.99
C ARG A 109 -3.75 6.30 -9.58
N SER A 110 -3.71 5.02 -9.21
CA SER A 110 -4.64 4.01 -9.71
C SER A 110 -6.10 4.37 -9.40
N LEU A 111 -6.38 4.84 -8.18
CA LEU A 111 -7.71 5.31 -7.78
C LEU A 111 -8.14 6.56 -8.59
N THR A 112 -7.24 7.52 -8.79
CA THR A 112 -7.54 8.73 -9.58
C THR A 112 -7.82 8.40 -11.04
N ASP A 113 -6.99 7.54 -11.65
CA ASP A 113 -7.15 7.11 -13.04
C ASP A 113 -8.45 6.31 -13.21
N ALA A 114 -8.82 5.49 -12.23
CA ALA A 114 -10.09 4.77 -12.19
C ALA A 114 -11.30 5.70 -12.06
N GLU A 115 -11.27 6.66 -11.14
CA GLU A 115 -12.34 7.65 -11.00
C GLU A 115 -12.56 8.44 -12.30
N ASN A 116 -11.48 8.86 -12.95
CA ASN A 116 -11.56 9.59 -14.21
C ASN A 116 -12.18 8.72 -15.30
N TYR A 117 -11.70 7.49 -15.45
CA TYR A 117 -12.27 6.56 -16.41
C TYR A 117 -13.74 6.26 -16.13
N LEU A 118 -14.17 6.15 -14.87
CA LEU A 118 -15.57 5.87 -14.53
C LEU A 118 -16.50 7.05 -14.85
N LYS A 119 -16.02 8.29 -14.76
CA LYS A 119 -16.79 9.53 -15.02
C LYS A 119 -16.95 9.86 -16.51
N GLU A 120 -16.16 9.25 -17.39
CA GLU A 120 -16.25 9.42 -18.86
C GLU A 120 -17.56 8.92 -19.47
#